data_AF-R6X1A4-F1
#
_entry.id   AF-R6X1A4-F1
#
_cell.length_a   1.000
_cell.length_b   1.000
_cell.length_c   1.000
_cell.angle_alpha   90.00
_cell.angle_beta   90.00
_cell.angle_gamma   90.00
#
_symmetry.space_group_name_H-M   'P 1'
#
loop_
_entity.id
_entity.type
_entity.pdbx_description
1 polymer ?
#
loop_
_entity_poly.entity_id
_entity_poly.type
_entity_poly.pdbx_seq_one_letter_code
_entity_poly.pdbx_strand_id
1 'polypeptide(L)'
;MMRCHGFVMLLRCSEKFQSYLEKILPWCKPEETCLVYSQYHGYIDKREGNTAFNQKLYDFVEQFRERGCFVKEDLHTSGHASKQDLARLCEQVNPKVIIPIHKDEKADFASILSDELRARVCEYEYSMDGVDISLDSL
;
A
#
# COMPACT_ATOMS: atom_id res chain seq x y z
N MET A 1 -19.07 30.70 -7.21
CA MET A 1 -18.96 29.97 -5.93
C MET A 1 -17.59 29.32 -5.73
N MET A 2 -17.13 28.39 -6.58
CA MET A 2 -15.84 27.69 -6.42
C MET A 2 -14.58 28.58 -6.52
N ARG A 3 -14.58 29.62 -7.37
CA ARG A 3 -13.41 30.51 -7.55
C ARG A 3 -13.04 31.33 -6.30
N CYS A 4 -13.94 31.46 -5.33
CA CYS A 4 -13.74 32.32 -4.15
C CYS A 4 -13.52 31.53 -2.85
N HIS A 5 -13.83 30.22 -2.83
CA HIS A 5 -13.79 29.40 -1.60
C HIS A 5 -12.97 28.11 -1.76
N GLY A 6 -12.35 27.90 -2.92
CA GLY A 6 -11.67 26.64 -3.25
C GLY A 6 -12.64 25.48 -3.48
N PHE A 7 -12.07 24.28 -3.63
CA PHE A 7 -12.81 23.03 -3.76
C PHE A 7 -11.89 21.84 -3.40
N VAL A 8 -12.51 20.69 -3.19
CA VAL A 8 -11.81 19.41 -3.00
C VAL A 8 -12.17 18.49 -4.17
N MET A 9 -11.18 17.76 -4.68
CA MET A 9 -11.36 16.81 -5.77
C MET A 9 -10.65 15.50 -5.43
N LEU A 10 -11.38 14.39 -5.57
CA LEU A 10 -10.79 13.05 -5.50
C LEU A 10 -10.09 12.76 -6.83
N LEU A 11 -8.80 12.46 -6.76
CA LEU A 11 -7.98 12.19 -7.93
C LEU A 11 -7.61 10.71 -8.00
N ARG A 12 -7.50 10.20 -9.23
CA ARG A 12 -6.82 8.93 -9.50
C ARG A 12 -5.73 9.20 -10.53
N CYS A 13 -4.61 8.49 -10.43
CA CYS A 13 -3.58 8.53 -11.45
C CYS A 13 -4.10 7.86 -12.75
N SER A 14 -4.74 8.64 -13.61
CA SER A 14 -5.23 8.19 -14.92
C SER A 14 -5.29 9.35 -15.91
N GLU A 15 -5.30 9.03 -17.21
CA GLU A 15 -5.34 10.03 -18.28
C GLU A 15 -6.57 10.95 -18.18
N LYS A 16 -7.71 10.39 -17.79
CA LYS A 16 -8.95 11.16 -17.57
C LYS A 16 -8.74 12.26 -16.53
N PHE A 17 -8.19 11.92 -15.37
CA PHE A 17 -7.95 12.90 -14.31
C PHE A 17 -6.81 13.86 -14.67
N GLN A 18 -5.79 13.40 -15.38
CA GLN A 18 -4.74 14.29 -15.90
C GLN A 18 -5.34 15.38 -16.81
N SER A 19 -6.25 15.02 -17.72
CA SER A 19 -6.93 15.98 -18.59
C SER A 19 -7.79 17.01 -17.84
N TYR A 20 -8.25 16.67 -16.62
CA TYR A 20 -8.96 17.60 -15.75
C TYR A 20 -7.97 18.53 -15.03
N LEU A 21 -6.87 18.00 -14.52
CA LEU A 21 -5.82 18.78 -13.87
C LEU A 21 -5.20 19.81 -14.82
N GLU A 22 -4.95 19.45 -16.08
CA GLU A 22 -4.46 20.38 -17.11
C GLU A 22 -5.36 21.60 -17.30
N LYS A 23 -6.68 21.43 -17.12
CA LYS A 23 -7.66 22.52 -17.23
C LYS A 23 -7.84 23.31 -15.95
N ILE A 24 -7.60 22.69 -14.79
CA ILE A 24 -7.93 23.24 -13.46
C ILE A 24 -6.71 23.90 -12.82
N LEU A 25 -5.54 23.25 -12.85
CA LEU A 25 -4.32 23.74 -12.21
C LEU A 25 -3.88 25.14 -12.70
N PRO A 26 -4.03 25.53 -13.97
CA PRO A 26 -3.69 26.90 -14.40
C PRO A 26 -4.49 28.00 -13.70
N TRP A 27 -5.64 27.69 -13.10
CA TRP A 27 -6.47 28.63 -12.36
C TRP A 27 -6.26 28.58 -10.85
N CYS A 28 -5.47 27.62 -10.37
CA CYS A 28 -5.18 27.45 -8.96
C CYS A 28 -3.89 28.20 -8.63
N LYS A 29 -3.86 28.86 -7.46
CA LYS A 29 -2.61 29.41 -6.93
C LYS A 29 -1.83 28.27 -6.27
N PRO A 30 -0.58 27.99 -6.70
CA PRO A 30 0.18 26.86 -6.16
C PRO A 30 0.32 26.90 -4.64
N GLU A 31 0.60 28.06 -4.07
CA GLU A 31 0.80 28.28 -2.63
C GLU A 31 -0.47 28.05 -1.79
N GLU A 32 -1.65 28.08 -2.41
CA GLU A 32 -2.95 27.78 -1.78
C GLU A 32 -3.46 26.37 -2.17
N THR A 33 -2.68 25.60 -2.95
CA THR A 33 -3.07 24.27 -3.46
C THR A 33 -2.32 23.16 -2.73
N CYS A 34 -3.05 22.14 -2.29
CA CYS A 34 -2.50 20.97 -1.61
C CYS A 34 -2.93 19.68 -2.30
N LEU A 35 -1.97 18.81 -2.63
CA LEU A 35 -2.21 17.40 -2.91
C LEU A 35 -2.09 16.60 -1.62
N VAL A 36 -3.17 15.95 -1.21
CA VAL A 36 -3.14 14.94 -0.14
C VAL A 36 -2.88 13.58 -0.78
N TYR A 37 -1.67 13.07 -0.63
CA TYR A 37 -1.30 11.72 -1.04
C TYR A 37 -1.64 10.74 0.09
N SER A 38 -2.75 10.01 -0.07
CA SER A 38 -3.32 9.10 0.93
C SER A 38 -3.10 7.61 0.57
N GLN A 39 -2.06 7.30 -0.21
CA GLN A 39 -1.71 5.94 -0.62
C GLN A 39 -0.42 5.49 0.07
N TYR A 40 -0.05 4.22 -0.09
CA TYR A 40 1.20 3.70 0.46
C TYR A 40 2.41 4.48 -0.09
N HIS A 41 3.22 5.05 0.81
CA HIS A 41 4.39 5.88 0.44
C HIS A 41 5.39 5.10 -0.43
N GLY A 42 5.52 3.78 -0.23
CA GLY A 42 6.40 2.94 -1.05
C GLY A 42 6.10 2.95 -2.54
N TYR A 43 4.92 3.39 -3.00
CA TYR A 43 4.65 3.53 -4.43
C TYR A 43 5.34 4.74 -5.07
N ILE A 44 5.75 5.74 -4.28
CA ILE A 44 6.44 6.95 -4.76
C ILE A 44 7.85 7.11 -4.19
N ASP A 45 8.30 6.16 -3.38
CA ASP A 45 9.65 6.15 -2.80
C ASP A 45 10.68 5.60 -3.80
N LYS A 46 11.54 6.49 -4.32
CA LYS A 46 12.59 6.19 -5.31
C LYS A 46 13.85 5.54 -4.73
N ARG A 47 13.80 4.95 -3.53
CA ARG A 47 14.95 4.24 -2.94
C ARG A 47 15.33 2.98 -3.72
N GLU A 48 16.62 2.66 -3.72
CA GLU A 48 17.16 1.42 -4.29
C GLU A 48 16.54 0.18 -3.61
N GLY A 49 16.23 -0.85 -4.40
CA GLY A 49 15.64 -2.10 -3.92
C GLY A 49 14.13 -2.04 -3.64
N ASN A 50 13.45 -0.91 -3.84
CA ASN A 50 12.01 -0.82 -3.69
C ASN A 50 11.25 -1.38 -4.90
N THR A 51 10.75 -2.61 -4.77
CA THR A 51 9.98 -3.30 -5.81
C THR A 51 8.58 -2.74 -6.01
N ALA A 52 8.04 -1.97 -5.06
CA ALA A 52 6.71 -1.38 -5.14
C ALA A 52 6.70 -0.03 -5.88
N PHE A 53 7.87 0.53 -6.22
CA PHE A 53 7.96 1.84 -6.84
C PHE A 53 7.18 1.91 -8.17
N ASN A 54 6.34 2.94 -8.30
CA ASN A 54 5.51 3.16 -9.48
C ASN A 54 5.87 4.51 -10.12
N GLN A 55 6.61 4.46 -11.22
CA GLN A 55 7.08 5.63 -11.95
C GLN A 55 5.94 6.57 -12.38
N LYS A 56 4.83 6.01 -12.88
CA LYS A 56 3.68 6.81 -13.34
C LYS A 56 3.00 7.56 -12.19
N LEU A 57 2.85 6.92 -11.03
CA LEU A 57 2.28 7.57 -9.86
C LEU A 57 3.22 8.62 -9.29
N TYR A 58 4.53 8.32 -9.25
CA TYR A 58 5.55 9.25 -8.86
C TYR A 58 5.50 10.54 -9.70
N ASP A 59 5.53 10.43 -11.03
CA ASP A 59 5.47 11.60 -11.92
C ASP A 59 4.17 12.39 -11.76
N PHE A 60 3.05 11.68 -11.53
CA PHE A 60 1.77 12.30 -11.26
C PHE A 60 1.76 13.12 -9.97
N VAL A 61 2.53 12.72 -8.94
CA VAL A 61 2.67 13.47 -7.68
C VAL A 61 3.71 14.60 -7.84
N GLU A 62 4.84 14.34 -8.50
CA GLU A 62 5.90 15.34 -8.71
C GLU A 62 5.42 16.59 -9.44
N GLN A 63 4.50 16.45 -10.41
CA GLN A 63 3.96 17.63 -11.11
C GLN A 63 3.38 18.69 -10.16
N PHE A 64 2.89 18.30 -8.98
CA PHE A 64 2.39 19.23 -7.97
C PHE A 64 3.55 19.92 -7.25
N ARG A 65 4.62 19.17 -6.90
CA ARG A 65 5.83 19.73 -6.29
C ARG A 65 6.54 20.71 -7.24
N GLU A 66 6.70 20.33 -8.50
CA GLU A 66 7.30 21.16 -9.55
C GLU A 66 6.55 22.48 -9.79
N ARG A 67 5.22 22.46 -9.59
CA ARG A 67 4.37 23.65 -9.68
C ARG A 67 4.44 24.53 -8.42
N GLY A 68 5.09 24.09 -7.35
CA GLY A 68 5.12 24.78 -6.06
C GLY A 68 3.89 24.54 -5.19
N CYS A 69 3.08 23.52 -5.48
CA CYS A 69 1.97 23.13 -4.61
C CYS A 69 2.48 22.38 -3.39
N PHE A 70 1.74 22.44 -2.28
CA PHE A 70 2.02 21.61 -1.11
C PHE A 70 1.63 20.16 -1.38
N VAL A 71 2.47 19.20 -0.94
CA VAL A 71 2.17 17.76 -1.03
C VAL A 71 2.27 17.15 0.36
N LYS A 72 1.17 16.53 0.83
CA LYS A 72 1.09 15.88 2.14
C LYS A 72 1.03 14.36 1.96
N GLU A 73 2.04 13.65 2.46
CA GLU A 73 2.22 12.20 2.21
C GLU A 73 1.94 11.31 3.42
N ASP A 74 1.96 11.86 4.64
CA ASP A 74 1.82 11.08 5.89
C ASP A 74 0.35 10.81 6.28
N LEU A 75 -0.55 10.70 5.31
CA LEU A 75 -2.00 10.56 5.56
C LEU A 75 -2.51 9.20 5.05
N HIS A 76 -1.76 8.13 5.34
CA HIS A 76 -2.13 6.76 5.02
C HIS A 76 -1.97 5.85 6.24
N THR A 77 -2.97 5.04 6.52
CA THR A 77 -2.92 3.97 7.53
C THR A 77 -2.99 2.62 6.84
N SER A 78 -2.11 1.68 7.23
CA SER A 78 -2.16 0.30 6.74
C SER A 78 -3.53 -0.33 7.04
N GLY A 79 -4.09 -1.04 6.06
CA GLY A 79 -5.27 -1.88 6.25
C GLY A 79 -4.94 -3.29 6.77
N HIS A 80 -3.66 -3.66 6.80
CA HIS A 80 -3.19 -4.96 7.28
C HIS A 80 -2.81 -4.91 8.77
N ALA A 81 -3.05 -6.02 9.48
CA ALA A 81 -2.63 -6.21 10.85
C ALA A 81 -1.10 -6.13 10.98
N SER A 82 -0.62 -5.54 12.08
CA SER A 82 0.81 -5.51 12.38
C SER A 82 1.34 -6.91 12.72
N LYS A 83 2.66 -7.11 12.68
CA LYS A 83 3.29 -8.37 13.10
C LYS A 83 2.93 -8.71 14.55
N GLN A 84 2.89 -7.70 15.42
CA GLN A 84 2.52 -7.83 16.82
C GLN A 84 1.06 -8.24 16.98
N ASP A 85 0.16 -7.66 16.20
CA ASP A 85 -1.27 -8.02 16.23
C ASP A 85 -1.51 -9.43 15.70
N LEU A 86 -0.78 -9.86 14.66
CA LEU A 86 -0.83 -11.22 14.13
C LEU A 86 -0.34 -12.25 15.14
N ALA A 87 0.79 -11.99 15.82
CA ALA A 87 1.30 -12.86 16.89
C ALA A 87 0.28 -12.98 18.03
N ARG A 88 -0.25 -11.84 18.51
CA ARG A 88 -1.28 -11.80 19.55
C ARG A 88 -2.55 -12.54 19.15
N LEU A 89 -2.97 -12.43 17.88
CA LEU A 89 -4.10 -13.17 17.36
C LEU A 89 -3.87 -14.68 17.45
N CYS A 90 -2.70 -15.17 17.02
CA CYS A 90 -2.36 -16.59 17.09
C CYS A 90 -2.30 -17.08 18.54
N GLU A 91 -1.76 -16.30 19.47
CA GLU A 91 -1.75 -16.62 20.91
C GLU A 91 -3.16 -16.72 21.50
N GLN A 92 -4.04 -15.77 21.16
CA GLN A 92 -5.40 -15.73 21.68
C GLN A 92 -6.29 -16.84 21.10
N VAL A 93 -6.14 -17.14 19.81
CA VAL A 93 -6.91 -18.20 19.14
C VAL A 93 -6.35 -19.58 19.46
N ASN A 94 -5.05 -19.69 19.73
CA ASN A 94 -4.31 -20.93 19.95
C ASN A 94 -4.66 -22.02 18.90
N PRO A 95 -4.49 -21.74 17.61
CA PRO A 95 -4.89 -22.65 16.55
C PRO A 95 -4.05 -23.93 16.56
N LYS A 96 -4.65 -25.03 16.08
CA LYS A 96 -3.95 -26.32 15.90
C LYS A 96 -3.00 -26.32 14.71
N VAL A 97 -3.35 -25.56 13.66
CA VAL A 97 -2.59 -25.42 12.41
C VAL A 97 -2.71 -23.97 11.97
N ILE A 98 -1.62 -23.41 11.45
CA ILE A 98 -1.52 -22.04 10.94
C ILE A 98 -1.07 -22.11 9.48
N ILE A 99 -1.83 -21.52 8.57
CA ILE A 99 -1.49 -21.48 7.13
C ILE A 99 -1.41 -20.00 6.72
N PRO A 100 -0.19 -19.42 6.60
CA PRO A 100 -0.02 -18.01 6.26
C PRO A 100 -0.34 -17.75 4.79
N ILE A 101 -1.51 -17.16 4.50
CA ILE A 101 -1.91 -16.76 3.15
C ILE A 101 -1.69 -15.26 2.92
N HIS A 102 -1.62 -14.84 1.65
CA HIS A 102 -1.57 -13.42 1.25
C HIS A 102 -0.40 -12.64 1.89
N LYS A 103 0.77 -13.26 1.89
CA LYS A 103 2.05 -12.69 2.31
C LYS A 103 2.97 -12.46 1.11
N ASP A 104 3.99 -11.62 1.29
CA ASP A 104 5.12 -11.57 0.35
C ASP A 104 5.83 -12.93 0.35
N GLU A 105 6.37 -13.36 -0.81
CA GLU A 105 7.10 -14.61 -0.97
C GLU A 105 8.27 -14.73 0.03
N LYS A 106 8.93 -13.60 0.33
CA LYS A 106 10.05 -13.54 1.26
C LYS A 106 9.64 -13.37 2.72
N ALA A 107 8.34 -13.28 3.01
CA ALA A 107 7.88 -13.08 4.38
C ALA A 107 7.93 -14.40 5.17
N ASP A 108 8.75 -14.41 6.22
CA ASP A 108 8.77 -15.49 7.21
C ASP A 108 7.76 -15.18 8.32
N PHE A 109 6.55 -15.74 8.19
CA PHE A 109 5.52 -15.61 9.22
C PHE A 109 5.90 -16.34 10.51
N ALA A 110 6.58 -17.49 10.40
CA ALA A 110 6.97 -18.31 11.54
C ALA A 110 7.92 -17.56 12.50
N SER A 111 8.74 -16.64 11.96
CA SER A 111 9.65 -15.79 12.74
C SER A 111 8.96 -14.84 13.74
N ILE A 112 7.68 -14.52 13.54
CA ILE A 112 6.95 -13.57 14.42
C ILE A 112 6.22 -14.27 15.57
N LEU A 113 6.19 -15.61 15.57
CA LEU A 113 5.45 -16.42 16.54
C LEU A 113 6.37 -16.97 17.64
N SER A 114 5.76 -17.36 18.77
CA SER A 114 6.40 -18.17 19.82
C SER A 114 6.79 -19.55 19.29
N ASP A 115 7.76 -20.21 19.94
CA ASP A 115 8.26 -21.52 19.49
C ASP A 115 7.15 -22.59 19.40
N GLU A 116 6.19 -22.58 20.33
CA GLU A 116 5.06 -23.50 20.33
C GLU A 116 4.13 -23.30 19.11
N LEU A 117 3.84 -22.04 18.75
CA LEU A 117 2.99 -21.72 17.61
C LEU A 117 3.74 -21.85 16.29
N ARG A 118 5.05 -21.57 16.28
CA ARG A 118 5.91 -21.74 15.11
C ARG A 118 5.88 -23.17 14.59
N ALA A 119 5.89 -24.15 15.49
CA ALA A 119 5.79 -25.58 15.14
C ALA A 119 4.45 -25.98 14.48
N ARG A 120 3.46 -25.08 14.48
CA ARG A 120 2.13 -25.31 13.88
C ARG A 120 1.94 -24.58 12.56
N VAL A 121 2.96 -23.87 12.08
CA VAL A 121 2.93 -23.19 10.79
C VAL A 121 3.16 -24.23 9.69
N CYS A 122 2.18 -24.37 8.81
CA CYS A 122 2.28 -25.15 7.58
C CYS A 122 2.37 -24.17 6.42
N GLU A 123 3.51 -24.17 5.74
CA GLU A 123 3.61 -23.55 4.42
C GLU A 123 2.87 -24.42 3.40
N TYR A 124 2.37 -23.78 2.35
CA TYR A 124 1.65 -24.47 1.28
C TYR A 124 2.26 -24.07 -0.07
N GLU A 125 2.35 -25.03 -0.97
CA GLU A 125 2.57 -24.78 -2.38
C GLU A 125 1.19 -24.68 -3.03
N TYR A 126 0.92 -23.71 -3.91
CA TYR A 126 -0.36 -23.58 -4.61
C TYR A 126 -0.16 -23.60 -6.11
N SER A 127 -1.13 -24.14 -6.83
CA SER A 127 -1.05 -24.11 -8.28
C SER A 127 -2.41 -24.05 -8.98
N MET A 128 -2.40 -23.59 -10.24
CA MET A 128 -3.59 -23.14 -10.97
C MET A 128 -3.45 -23.46 -12.47
N ASP A 129 -4.57 -23.57 -13.20
CA ASP A 129 -4.67 -24.11 -14.57
C ASP A 129 -4.33 -25.60 -14.71
N GLY A 130 -4.72 -26.39 -13.69
CA GLY A 130 -4.57 -27.85 -13.66
C GLY A 130 -3.48 -28.35 -12.71
N VAL A 131 -3.27 -27.64 -11.60
CA VAL A 131 -2.16 -27.92 -10.71
C VAL A 131 -2.56 -27.77 -9.24
N ASP A 132 -1.90 -28.54 -8.39
CA ASP A 132 -2.28 -28.89 -7.02
C ASP A 132 -1.65 -28.00 -5.92
N ILE A 133 -2.27 -28.10 -4.73
CA ILE A 133 -1.76 -27.54 -3.48
C ILE A 133 -1.23 -28.67 -2.59
N SER A 134 0.05 -28.68 -2.27
CA SER A 134 0.67 -29.55 -1.26
C SER A 134 0.95 -28.77 0.02
N LEU A 135 0.64 -29.38 1.16
CA LEU A 135 1.10 -28.94 2.47
C LEU A 135 2.34 -29.76 2.82
N ASP A 136 3.36 -29.13 3.41
CA ASP A 136 4.42 -29.89 4.05
C ASP A 136 3.78 -30.84 5.08
N SER A 137 4.14 -32.13 5.02
CA SER A 137 3.55 -33.19 5.84
C SER A 137 3.58 -32.83 7.33
N LEU A 138 2.40 -32.83 7.97
CA LEU A 138 2.19 -32.69 9.42
C LEU A 138 2.98 -33.72 10.24
#